data_AF-A0A5D0QW47-F1
#
_entry.id   AF-A0A5D0QW47-F1
#
_cell.length_a   1.000
_cell.length_b   1.000
_cell.length_c   1.000
_cell.angle_alpha   90.00
_cell.angle_beta   90.00
_cell.angle_gamma   90.00
#
_symmetry.space_group_name_H-M   'P 1'
#
loop_
_entity.id
_entity.type
_entity.pdbx_description
1 polymer ?
#
loop_
_entity_poly.entity_id
_entity_poly.type
_entity_poly.pdbx_seq_one_letter_code
_entity_poly.pdbx_strand_id
1 'polypeptide(L)'
;MKNVSLLIIGAIIGALATYYFCPNCSGNGDMVGNIVKPAGVITAKEAMTLDQAFNSRHELISDQIVMRPDNRSAWWSVEDIKNYIKYAENQSHELGYRMDGLRLYLGAYPDSPKEGVGYTTMFFVPTGTQALSEGSSMPFHFKRKGGDIPGGDGLNMGGDGDPPSANYPQ
;
A
#
# COMPACT_ATOMS: atom_id res chain seq x y z
N MET A 1 2.52 -5.64 -64.27
CA MET A 1 2.06 -5.40 -62.90
C MET A 1 2.29 -6.61 -61.97
N LYS A 2 3.48 -7.23 -61.98
CA LYS A 2 3.74 -8.45 -61.17
C LYS A 2 4.01 -8.15 -59.68
N ASN A 3 4.45 -6.94 -59.37
CA ASN A 3 4.82 -6.53 -58.01
C ASN A 3 3.60 -6.10 -57.18
N VAL A 4 2.47 -5.78 -57.82
CA VAL A 4 1.22 -5.41 -57.15
C VAL A 4 0.58 -6.63 -56.49
N SER A 5 0.70 -7.81 -57.10
CA SER A 5 0.17 -9.06 -56.55
C SER A 5 0.87 -9.49 -55.25
N LEU A 6 2.19 -9.33 -55.18
CA LEU A 6 2.96 -9.61 -53.96
C LEU A 6 2.60 -8.65 -52.81
N LEU A 7 2.32 -7.38 -53.14
CA LEU A 7 1.92 -6.38 -52.15
C LEU A 7 0.54 -6.70 -51.56
N ILE A 8 -0.40 -7.15 -52.39
CA ILE A 8 -1.74 -7.57 -51.95
C ILE A 8 -1.66 -8.82 -51.06
N ILE A 9 -0.83 -9.80 -51.43
CA ILE A 9 -0.63 -11.01 -50.62
C ILE A 9 0.00 -10.66 -49.26
N GLY A 10 1.01 -9.80 -49.25
CA GLY A 10 1.64 -9.33 -48.01
C GLY A 10 0.66 -8.60 -47.09
N ALA A 11 -0.22 -7.75 -47.65
CA ALA A 11 -1.25 -7.04 -46.89
C ALA A 11 -2.28 -8.00 -46.26
N ILE A 12 -2.70 -9.03 -47.00
CA ILE A 12 -3.65 -10.05 -46.49
C ILE A 12 -3.01 -10.87 -45.37
N ILE A 13 -1.76 -11.30 -45.52
CA ILE A 13 -1.04 -12.05 -44.48
C ILE A 13 -0.84 -11.18 -43.24
N GLY A 14 -0.47 -9.91 -43.41
CA GLY A 14 -0.34 -8.96 -42.30
C GLY A 14 -1.67 -8.74 -41.56
N ALA A 15 -2.78 -8.60 -42.28
CA ALA A 15 -4.11 -8.47 -41.69
C ALA A 15 -4.54 -9.75 -40.94
N LEU A 16 -4.29 -10.93 -41.51
CA LEU A 16 -4.58 -12.22 -40.88
C LEU A 16 -3.72 -12.46 -39.63
N ALA A 17 -2.43 -12.15 -39.70
CA ALA A 17 -1.54 -12.22 -38.54
C ALA A 17 -2.00 -11.25 -37.44
N THR A 18 -2.36 -10.02 -37.79
CA THR A 18 -2.88 -9.05 -36.81
C THR A 18 -4.21 -9.52 -36.21
N TYR A 19 -5.09 -10.14 -37.00
CA TYR A 19 -6.35 -10.69 -36.52
C TYR A 19 -6.16 -11.90 -35.59
N TYR A 20 -5.19 -12.77 -35.88
CA TYR A 20 -4.94 -13.99 -35.10
C TYR A 20 -4.06 -13.75 -33.86
N PHE A 21 -3.09 -12.84 -33.95
CA PHE A 21 -2.18 -12.48 -32.85
C PHE A 21 -2.70 -11.32 -31.99
N CYS A 22 -3.75 -10.63 -32.41
CA CYS A 22 -4.41 -9.59 -31.61
C CYS A 22 -5.90 -9.94 -31.39
N PRO A 23 -6.22 -10.94 -30.53
CA PRO A 23 -7.58 -11.18 -30.14
C PRO A 23 -8.02 -9.99 -29.27
N ASN A 24 -8.94 -9.19 -29.79
CA ASN A 24 -9.56 -8.03 -29.13
C ASN A 24 -8.63 -6.85 -28.79
N CYS A 25 -8.41 -5.95 -29.76
CA CYS A 25 -8.25 -4.51 -29.47
C CYS A 25 -9.59 -3.84 -29.08
N SER A 26 -10.51 -4.59 -28.47
CA SER A 26 -11.64 -4.00 -27.78
C SER A 26 -11.05 -3.43 -26.51
N GLY A 27 -10.99 -2.09 -26.42
CA GLY A 27 -10.52 -1.39 -25.24
C GLY A 27 -11.01 -2.09 -24.00
N ASN A 28 -10.10 -2.30 -23.05
CA ASN A 28 -10.40 -2.77 -21.71
C ASN A 28 -11.49 -1.84 -21.16
N GLY A 29 -12.76 -2.19 -21.41
CA GLY A 29 -13.84 -1.78 -20.55
C GLY A 29 -13.47 -2.45 -19.25
N ASP A 30 -12.88 -1.66 -18.34
CA ASP A 30 -12.59 -2.08 -17.00
C ASP A 30 -13.83 -2.83 -16.51
N MET A 31 -13.71 -4.15 -16.44
CA MET A 31 -14.73 -4.97 -15.83
C MET A 31 -14.83 -4.40 -14.43
N VAL A 32 -15.93 -3.71 -14.14
CA VAL A 32 -16.24 -3.24 -12.78
C VAL A 32 -16.39 -4.51 -11.97
N GLY A 33 -15.26 -5.01 -11.46
CA GLY A 33 -15.20 -6.18 -10.62
C GLY A 33 -16.16 -5.96 -9.46
N ASN A 34 -16.84 -7.03 -9.05
CA ASN A 34 -17.74 -6.99 -7.91
C ASN A 34 -17.03 -6.28 -6.74
N ILE A 35 -17.62 -5.21 -6.23
CA ILE A 35 -17.07 -4.48 -5.09
C ILE A 35 -17.15 -5.40 -3.88
N VAL A 36 -16.01 -5.95 -3.46
CA VAL A 36 -15.91 -6.80 -2.26
C VAL A 36 -15.58 -5.90 -1.07
N LYS A 37 -16.51 -5.83 -0.10
CA LYS A 37 -16.25 -5.18 1.19
C LYS A 37 -15.13 -5.95 1.92
N PRO A 38 -14.00 -5.31 2.28
CA PRO A 38 -12.93 -5.98 3.01
C PRO A 38 -13.38 -6.55 4.36
N ALA A 39 -12.72 -7.62 4.80
CA ALA A 39 -12.88 -8.11 6.16
C ALA A 39 -12.36 -7.05 7.16
N GLY A 40 -13.07 -6.86 8.27
CA GLY A 40 -12.67 -5.91 9.32
C GLY A 40 -13.14 -4.46 9.10
N VAL A 41 -13.91 -4.16 8.04
CA VAL A 41 -14.56 -2.84 7.91
C VAL A 41 -15.60 -2.66 9.02
N ILE A 42 -15.30 -1.75 9.94
CA ILE A 42 -16.18 -1.33 11.03
C ILE A 42 -17.09 -0.16 10.61
N THR A 43 -18.15 0.06 11.37
CA THR A 43 -19.04 1.22 11.23
C THR A 43 -18.42 2.49 11.82
N ALA A 44 -18.93 3.65 11.42
CA ALA A 44 -18.51 4.93 12.01
C ALA A 44 -18.69 4.95 13.53
N LYS A 45 -19.80 4.42 14.05
CA LYS A 45 -20.07 4.33 15.50
C LYS A 45 -19.06 3.46 16.24
N GLU A 46 -18.66 2.34 15.66
CA GLU A 46 -17.59 1.49 16.23
C GLU A 46 -16.26 2.23 16.23
N ALA A 47 -15.93 2.95 15.15
CA ALA A 47 -14.72 3.77 15.08
C ALA A 47 -14.71 4.87 16.16
N MET A 48 -15.82 5.60 16.36
CA MET A 48 -15.97 6.58 17.45
C MET A 48 -15.79 5.95 18.82
N THR A 49 -16.36 4.76 19.04
CA THR A 49 -16.29 4.08 20.33
C THR A 49 -14.84 3.69 20.66
N LEU A 50 -14.10 3.21 19.67
CA LEU A 50 -12.68 2.88 19.82
C LEU A 50 -11.84 4.15 20.08
N ASP A 51 -12.15 5.24 19.38
CA ASP A 51 -11.47 6.51 19.59
C ASP A 51 -11.74 7.07 21.01
N GLN A 52 -12.99 7.13 21.43
CA GLN A 52 -13.35 7.58 22.77
C GLN A 52 -12.68 6.73 23.87
N ALA A 53 -12.60 5.41 23.68
CA ALA A 53 -11.91 4.53 24.61
C ALA A 53 -10.39 4.82 24.71
N PHE A 54 -9.79 5.37 23.64
CA PHE A 54 -8.38 5.77 23.62
C PHE A 54 -8.11 7.10 24.36
N ASN A 55 -9.14 7.90 24.68
CA ASN A 55 -8.97 9.21 25.34
C ASN A 55 -8.13 9.13 26.61
N SER A 56 -8.41 8.17 27.50
CA SER A 56 -7.64 8.02 28.74
C SER A 56 -6.14 7.79 28.52
N ARG A 57 -5.78 7.09 27.44
CA ARG A 57 -4.37 6.85 27.08
C ARG A 57 -3.76 8.09 26.45
N HIS A 58 -4.50 8.76 25.58
CA HIS A 58 -4.08 10.00 24.94
C HIS A 58 -3.85 11.13 25.96
N GLU A 59 -4.77 11.30 26.91
CA GLU A 59 -4.66 12.24 28.04
C GLU A 59 -3.44 11.90 28.92
N LEU A 60 -3.28 10.63 29.32
CA LEU A 60 -2.13 10.21 30.11
C LEU A 60 -0.80 10.52 29.41
N ILE A 61 -0.67 10.18 28.12
CA ILE A 61 0.53 10.43 27.34
C ILE A 61 0.78 11.94 27.23
N SER A 62 -0.22 12.69 26.79
CA SER A 62 -0.12 14.14 26.54
C SER A 62 0.18 14.91 27.82
N ASP A 63 -0.55 14.65 28.89
CA ASP A 63 -0.52 15.50 30.09
C ASP A 63 0.57 15.09 31.08
N GLN A 64 0.89 13.79 31.16
CA GLN A 64 1.79 13.26 32.20
C GLN A 64 3.14 12.76 31.67
N ILE A 65 3.22 12.32 30.41
CA ILE A 65 4.46 11.73 29.87
C ILE A 65 5.20 12.75 29.01
N VAL A 66 4.56 13.27 27.96
CA VAL A 66 5.19 14.23 27.05
C VAL A 66 4.95 15.69 27.47
N MET A 67 3.99 15.92 28.37
CA MET A 67 3.63 17.23 28.94
C MET A 67 3.32 18.30 27.88
N ARG A 68 2.65 17.88 26.79
CA ARG A 68 2.21 18.72 25.67
C ARG A 68 1.06 18.02 24.91
N PRO A 69 0.25 18.75 24.13
CA PRO A 69 -0.70 18.12 23.21
C PRO A 69 0.05 17.20 22.24
N ASP A 70 -0.47 15.98 22.05
CA ASP A 70 0.13 14.99 21.15
C ASP A 70 -0.88 14.52 20.08
N ASN A 71 -0.37 13.96 18.99
CA ASN A 71 -1.19 13.39 17.93
C ASN A 71 -1.81 12.04 18.36
N ARG A 72 -3.02 11.77 17.87
CA ARG A 72 -3.72 10.48 18.05
C ARG A 72 -4.07 9.78 16.74
N SER A 73 -3.79 10.43 15.60
CA SER A 73 -4.07 9.94 14.27
C SER A 73 -3.03 10.44 13.28
N ALA A 74 -2.95 9.78 12.12
CA ALA A 74 -2.17 10.20 10.98
C ALA A 74 -3.05 10.17 9.72
N TRP A 75 -2.81 11.11 8.81
CA TRP A 75 -3.52 11.22 7.55
C TRP A 75 -2.56 11.03 6.38
N TRP A 76 -3.08 10.41 5.32
CA TRP A 76 -2.43 10.28 4.03
C TRP A 76 -3.43 10.58 2.93
N SER A 77 -2.95 11.17 1.84
CA SER A 77 -3.76 11.28 0.64
C SER A 77 -3.99 9.88 0.05
N VAL A 78 -5.14 9.70 -0.61
CA VAL A 78 -5.43 8.44 -1.34
C VAL A 78 -4.37 8.21 -2.44
N GLU A 79 -3.83 9.28 -3.01
CA GLU A 79 -2.76 9.22 -4.00
C GLU A 79 -1.46 8.66 -3.42
N ASP A 80 -1.02 9.16 -2.26
CA ASP A 80 0.21 8.69 -1.61
C ASP A 80 0.10 7.21 -1.22
N ILE A 81 -1.05 6.78 -0.69
CA ILE A 81 -1.27 5.36 -0.37
C ILE A 81 -1.17 4.49 -1.64
N LYS A 82 -1.78 4.91 -2.75
CA LYS A 82 -1.72 4.17 -4.01
C LYS A 82 -0.30 4.13 -4.59
N ASN A 83 0.41 5.24 -4.54
CA ASN A 83 1.78 5.35 -5.03
C ASN A 83 2.74 4.53 -4.17
N TYR A 84 2.57 4.58 -2.85
CA TYR A 84 3.38 3.80 -1.93
C TYR A 84 3.17 2.30 -2.09
N ILE A 85 1.93 1.82 -2.30
CA ILE A 85 1.70 0.39 -2.57
C ILE A 85 2.53 -0.07 -3.78
N LYS A 86 2.51 0.69 -4.88
CA LYS A 86 3.30 0.36 -6.09
C LYS A 86 4.80 0.43 -5.83
N TYR A 87 5.25 1.46 -5.11
CA TYR A 87 6.65 1.63 -4.73
C TYR A 87 7.13 0.44 -3.88
N ALA A 88 6.37 0.12 -2.83
CA ALA A 88 6.69 -0.94 -1.89
C ALA A 88 6.64 -2.33 -2.54
N GLU A 89 5.71 -2.58 -3.47
CA GLU A 89 5.69 -3.81 -4.27
C GLU A 89 6.96 -3.97 -5.10
N ASN A 90 7.39 -2.91 -5.80
CA ASN A 90 8.63 -2.93 -6.59
C ASN A 90 9.86 -3.15 -5.71
N GLN A 91 9.98 -2.39 -4.62
CA GLN A 91 11.08 -2.54 -3.67
C GLN A 91 11.11 -3.94 -3.03
N SER A 92 9.94 -4.47 -2.65
CA SER A 92 9.83 -5.82 -2.09
C SER A 92 10.37 -6.88 -3.05
N HIS A 93 10.05 -6.74 -4.34
CA HIS A 93 10.55 -7.63 -5.37
C HIS A 93 12.08 -7.54 -5.50
N GLU A 94 12.66 -6.35 -5.50
CA GLU A 94 14.11 -6.13 -5.51
C GLU A 94 14.80 -6.74 -4.27
N LEU A 95 14.13 -6.74 -3.12
CA LEU A 95 14.58 -7.38 -1.88
C LEU A 95 14.41 -8.91 -1.86
N GLY A 96 13.82 -9.52 -2.89
CA GLY A 96 13.58 -10.97 -2.98
C GLY A 96 12.32 -11.43 -2.24
N TYR A 97 11.34 -10.54 -2.05
CA TYR A 97 10.08 -10.81 -1.37
C TYR A 97 8.90 -10.60 -2.31
N ARG A 98 7.83 -11.34 -2.05
CA ARG A 98 6.50 -11.07 -2.58
C ARG A 98 5.70 -10.35 -1.49
N MET A 99 5.37 -9.09 -1.74
CA MET A 99 4.52 -8.30 -0.84
C MET A 99 3.12 -8.92 -0.76
N ASP A 100 2.58 -9.00 0.45
CA ASP A 100 1.25 -9.57 0.74
C ASP A 100 0.36 -8.66 1.59
N GLY A 101 0.89 -7.53 2.06
CA GLY A 101 0.13 -6.59 2.88
C GLY A 101 0.97 -5.41 3.36
N LEU A 102 0.34 -4.61 4.23
CA LEU A 102 0.95 -3.51 4.95
C LEU A 102 0.69 -3.71 6.45
N ARG A 103 1.67 -3.33 7.27
CA ARG A 103 1.50 -3.18 8.71
C ARG A 103 1.59 -1.72 9.09
N LEU A 104 0.65 -1.27 9.91
CA LEU A 104 0.69 0.06 10.51
C LEU A 104 1.37 -0.02 11.88
N TYR A 105 2.37 0.82 12.10
CA TYR A 105 3.07 0.97 13.37
C TYR A 105 2.69 2.28 14.04
N LEU A 106 2.65 2.26 15.37
CA LEU A 106 2.75 3.46 16.20
C LEU A 106 4.25 3.78 16.39
N GLY A 107 4.62 5.04 16.23
CA GLY A 107 5.98 5.53 16.43
C GLY A 107 5.97 6.88 17.15
N ALA A 108 7.17 7.41 17.40
CA ALA A 108 7.37 8.78 17.86
C ALA A 108 8.58 9.37 17.14
N TYR A 109 8.52 10.66 16.81
CA TYR A 109 9.68 11.37 16.29
C TYR A 109 10.80 11.43 17.33
N PRO A 110 12.07 11.35 16.92
CA PRO A 110 13.16 11.54 17.87
C PRO A 110 13.20 13.00 18.34
N ASP A 111 13.64 13.21 19.57
CA ASP A 111 13.78 14.57 20.12
C ASP A 111 14.84 15.36 19.35
N SER A 112 14.40 16.10 18.32
CA SER A 112 15.27 16.94 17.52
C SER A 112 14.62 18.28 17.18
N PRO A 113 15.42 19.36 17.05
CA PRO A 113 14.90 20.67 16.64
C PRO A 113 14.26 20.71 15.24
N LYS A 114 14.48 19.67 14.41
CA LYS A 114 13.98 19.60 13.03
C LYS A 114 12.76 18.70 12.87
N GLU A 115 12.68 17.62 13.63
CA GLU A 115 11.67 16.57 13.48
C GLU A 115 10.56 16.66 14.53
N GLY A 116 10.63 17.69 15.40
CA GLY A 116 9.72 17.86 16.52
C GLY A 116 10.24 17.15 17.76
N VAL A 117 9.78 17.60 18.93
CA VAL A 117 10.08 16.91 20.18
C VAL A 117 9.08 15.76 20.25
N GLY A 118 9.54 14.50 20.28
CA GLY A 118 8.80 13.29 20.68
C GLY A 118 7.33 13.11 20.28
N TYR A 119 6.83 13.69 19.18
CA TYR A 119 5.41 13.59 18.82
C TYR A 119 5.07 12.18 18.33
N THR A 120 3.92 11.67 18.75
CA THR A 120 3.39 10.39 18.26
C THR A 120 3.12 10.48 16.77
N THR A 121 3.48 9.42 16.04
CA THR A 121 3.20 9.26 14.62
C THR A 121 2.77 7.83 14.32
N MET A 122 2.31 7.61 13.08
CA MET A 122 2.03 6.29 12.54
C MET A 122 2.67 6.16 11.16
N PHE A 123 3.14 4.96 10.81
CA PHE A 123 3.70 4.70 9.48
C PHE A 123 3.42 3.27 9.02
N PHE A 124 3.29 3.10 7.71
CA PHE A 124 3.11 1.79 7.08
C PHE A 124 4.46 1.15 6.78
N VAL A 125 4.55 -0.17 6.89
CA VAL A 125 5.69 -1.01 6.48
C VAL A 125 5.17 -2.16 5.61
N PRO A 126 5.82 -2.51 4.49
CA PRO A 126 5.38 -3.63 3.67
C PRO A 126 5.60 -4.97 4.38
N THR A 127 4.62 -5.86 4.25
CA THR A 127 4.73 -7.25 4.69
C THR A 127 4.78 -8.18 3.48
N GLY A 128 5.41 -9.33 3.66
CA GLY A 128 5.50 -10.32 2.60
C GLY A 128 6.12 -11.63 3.03
N THR A 129 6.32 -12.48 2.05
CA THR A 129 7.03 -13.75 2.17
C THR A 129 8.19 -13.78 1.19
N GLN A 130 9.27 -14.49 1.52
CA GLN A 130 10.39 -14.63 0.59
C GLN A 130 9.92 -15.31 -0.70
N ALA A 131 10.29 -14.74 -1.84
CA ALA A 131 10.07 -15.35 -3.13
C ALA A 131 10.89 -16.65 -3.23
N LEU A 132 10.22 -17.76 -3.50
CA LEU A 132 10.92 -19.01 -3.81
C LEU A 132 11.53 -18.88 -5.21
N SER A 133 12.82 -19.17 -5.33
CA SER A 133 13.44 -19.32 -6.66
C SER A 133 12.81 -20.51 -7.38
N GLU A 134 12.41 -20.33 -8.64
CA GLU A 134 11.80 -21.38 -9.48
C GLU A 134 12.70 -22.61 -9.68
N GLY A 135 13.98 -22.55 -9.29
CA GLY A 135 14.93 -23.68 -9.30
C GLY A 135 15.18 -24.36 -7.94
N SER A 136 14.48 -23.97 -6.87
CA SER A 136 14.72 -24.52 -5.53
C SER A 136 13.99 -25.86 -5.33
N SER A 137 14.74 -26.96 -5.37
CA SER A 137 14.25 -28.33 -5.13
C SER A 137 14.04 -28.69 -3.64
N MET A 138 13.90 -27.70 -2.76
CA MET A 138 13.73 -27.95 -1.33
C MET A 138 12.31 -28.46 -1.00
N PRO A 139 12.14 -29.67 -0.44
CA PRO A 139 10.83 -30.28 -0.17
C PRO A 139 10.19 -29.75 1.11
N PHE A 140 10.38 -28.46 1.41
CA PHE A 140 9.91 -27.86 2.65
C PHE A 140 8.95 -26.72 2.35
N HIS A 141 7.69 -27.10 2.13
CA HIS A 141 6.51 -26.26 2.30
C HIS A 141 6.33 -25.87 3.79
N PHE A 142 7.35 -25.27 4.40
CA PHE A 142 7.08 -24.43 5.57
C PHE A 142 6.30 -23.25 5.02
N LYS A 143 5.01 -23.18 5.36
CA LYS A 143 4.22 -21.94 5.25
C LYS A 143 4.99 -20.88 6.03
N ARG A 144 5.89 -20.17 5.35
CA ARG A 144 6.59 -19.03 5.95
C ARG A 144 5.50 -18.02 6.23
N LYS A 145 5.15 -17.89 7.50
CA LYS A 145 4.18 -16.91 7.96
C LYS A 145 4.72 -15.55 7.52
N GLY A 146 3.93 -14.82 6.73
CA GLY A 146 4.30 -13.49 6.26
C GLY A 146 4.59 -12.55 7.44
N GLY A 147 5.46 -11.57 7.18
CA GLY A 147 5.87 -10.58 8.16
C GLY A 147 6.49 -9.39 7.46
N ASP A 148 6.98 -8.42 8.23
CA ASP A 148 7.61 -7.23 7.68
C ASP A 148 8.79 -7.62 6.80
N ILE A 149 8.92 -6.93 5.66
CA ILE A 149 10.01 -7.16 4.73
C ILE A 149 11.25 -6.41 5.24
N PRO A 150 12.33 -7.12 5.60
CA PRO A 150 13.56 -6.47 6.06
C PRO A 150 14.13 -5.56 4.98
N GLY A 151 14.37 -4.29 5.32
CA GLY A 151 14.89 -3.29 4.38
C GLY A 151 13.83 -2.65 3.47
N GLY A 152 12.54 -3.00 3.63
CA GLY A 152 11.46 -2.26 2.97
C GLY A 152 11.25 -0.91 3.65
N ASP A 153 11.16 0.16 2.86
CA ASP A 153 10.94 1.50 3.37
C ASP A 153 9.53 1.64 3.92
N GLY A 154 9.36 2.55 4.88
CA GLY A 154 8.07 2.89 5.44
C GLY A 154 7.47 4.15 4.81
N LEU A 155 6.14 4.22 4.75
CA LEU A 155 5.41 5.45 4.47
C LEU A 155 4.92 6.07 5.77
N ASN A 156 5.54 7.19 6.14
CA ASN A 156 5.04 8.08 7.18
C ASN A 156 4.14 9.18 6.56
N MET A 157 3.41 9.91 7.38
CA MET A 157 2.42 10.96 7.06
C MET A 157 2.70 11.85 5.84
N GLY A 158 1.63 12.25 5.14
CA GLY A 158 1.63 13.18 3.99
C GLY A 158 1.21 14.64 4.28
N GLY A 159 0.89 14.98 5.56
CA GLY A 159 0.47 16.32 6.07
C GLY A 159 -1.06 16.48 6.29
N ASP A 160 -1.69 17.37 7.08
CA ASP A 160 -1.28 18.43 8.02
C ASP A 160 -1.44 17.96 9.49
N GLY A 161 -0.38 17.46 10.12
CA GLY A 161 -0.46 17.03 11.52
C GLY A 161 0.69 17.55 12.38
N ASP A 162 0.53 18.74 12.99
CA ASP A 162 1.19 19.16 14.26
C ASP A 162 0.70 20.53 14.82
N PRO A 163 -0.03 20.62 15.96
CA PRO A 163 -1.19 19.83 16.29
C PRO A 163 -2.47 20.58 15.79
N PRO A 164 -2.98 20.41 14.56
CA PRO A 164 -4.24 21.08 14.23
C PRO A 164 -5.41 20.38 14.93
N SER A 165 -6.19 21.20 15.63
CA SER A 165 -7.21 20.91 16.63
C SER A 165 -8.50 20.33 16.07
N ALA A 166 -8.48 19.10 15.57
CA ALA A 166 -9.72 18.48 15.14
C ALA A 166 -10.01 17.19 15.91
N ASN A 167 -11.16 17.23 16.57
CA ASN A 167 -11.82 16.08 17.19
C ASN A 167 -12.14 15.09 16.07
N TYR A 168 -11.34 14.03 15.96
CA TYR A 168 -11.56 12.93 15.02
C TYR A 168 -11.50 11.60 15.78
N PRO A 169 -12.27 10.58 15.35
CA PRO A 169 -13.54 10.58 14.61
C PRO A 169 -14.78 10.96 15.47
N GLN A 170 -15.69 11.76 14.88
CA GLN A 170 -17.05 12.01 15.38
C GLN A 170 -18.05 10.93 14.94
#